data_AF-A0A9D9T9D0-F1
#
_entry.id   AF-A0A9D9T9D0-F1
#
_cell.length_a   1.000
_cell.length_b   1.000
_cell.length_c   1.000
_cell.angle_alpha   90.00
_cell.angle_beta   90.00
_cell.angle_gamma   90.00
#
_symmetry.space_group_name_H-M   'P 1'
#
loop_
_entity.id
_entity.type
_entity.pdbx_description
1 polymer ?
#
loop_
_entity_poly.entity_id
_entity_poly.type
_entity_poly.pdbx_seq_one_letter_code
_entity_poly.pdbx_strand_id
1 'polypeptide(L)'
;MSVFGIFSSKVSHPLADPREAKRICADLVAREPLSALEEAAVWLEALVEFDDIKLSLRLERIMQIDDAATPQARRLTRQYLSRMTGAETQRSSESSLWDAGFAYWSKLAEAYRGCLSRFDSPGVDSESKKTVKTNLLPIYARLIHAHAESRKYELYHYKPAGADFWAAVGEVYWRAVASKLESREVELYPNQGISSIELEYLKILLLHSSSPDKLGLVEIDIVSRLLSHFLHWFIFTKEISRDNM
;
A
#
# COMPACT_ATOMS: atom_id res chain seq x y z
N MET A 1 -11.46 -9.32 29.43
CA MET A 1 -12.41 -8.53 30.25
C MET A 1 -12.72 -7.27 29.49
N SER A 2 -13.98 -7.13 29.08
CA SER A 2 -14.44 -6.02 28.24
C SER A 2 -14.84 -4.85 29.14
N VAL A 3 -14.23 -3.68 28.93
CA VAL A 3 -14.64 -2.43 29.58
C VAL A 3 -15.24 -1.56 28.48
N PHE A 4 -16.54 -1.78 28.21
CA PHE A 4 -17.36 -0.81 27.48
C PHE A 4 -18.43 -0.32 28.42
N GLY A 5 -18.18 0.86 28.98
CA GLY A 5 -19.23 1.77 29.40
C GLY A 5 -18.89 3.13 28.81
N ILE A 6 -19.90 3.84 28.28
CA ILE A 6 -20.13 5.29 28.41
C ILE A 6 -21.01 5.79 27.23
N PHE A 7 -22.21 6.24 27.61
CA PHE A 7 -22.99 7.40 27.15
C PHE A 7 -23.23 7.69 25.66
N SER A 8 -24.53 7.83 25.37
CA SER A 8 -25.18 8.41 24.19
C SER A 8 -24.67 9.82 23.83
N SER A 9 -23.79 9.88 22.85
CA SER A 9 -23.64 10.95 21.85
C SER A 9 -23.16 10.25 20.58
N LYS A 10 -23.50 10.72 19.35
CA LYS A 10 -23.05 10.11 18.08
C LYS A 10 -21.59 9.63 18.25
N VAL A 11 -21.35 8.32 18.21
CA VAL A 11 -20.02 7.76 18.47
C VAL A 11 -19.07 8.36 17.45
N SER A 12 -18.31 9.37 17.88
CA SER A 12 -17.35 10.04 17.01
C SER A 12 -16.24 9.03 16.75
N HIS A 13 -15.99 8.74 15.47
CA HIS A 13 -14.92 7.82 15.08
C HIS A 13 -13.59 8.25 15.74
N PRO A 14 -12.82 7.36 16.39
CA PRO A 14 -11.59 7.72 17.11
C PRO A 14 -10.60 8.50 16.24
N LEU A 15 -10.43 8.08 14.98
CA LEU A 15 -9.59 8.78 14.00
C LEU A 15 -10.13 10.16 13.56
N ALA A 16 -11.34 10.57 13.92
CA ALA A 16 -11.80 11.94 13.69
C ALA A 16 -11.17 12.93 14.68
N ASP A 17 -10.81 12.49 15.89
CA ASP A 17 -10.07 13.31 16.87
C ASP A 17 -8.56 13.27 16.55
N PRO A 18 -7.92 14.41 16.26
CA PRO A 18 -6.48 14.48 16.01
C PRO A 18 -5.60 13.91 17.14
N ARG A 19 -6.00 14.07 18.40
CA ARG A 19 -5.21 13.56 19.55
C ARG A 19 -5.24 12.05 19.59
N GLU A 20 -6.42 11.49 19.39
CA GLU A 20 -6.62 10.05 19.39
C GLU A 20 -6.00 9.40 18.15
N ALA A 21 -6.12 10.02 16.98
CA ALA A 21 -5.41 9.59 15.77
C ALA A 21 -3.90 9.53 15.98
N LYS A 22 -3.31 10.57 16.61
CA LYS A 22 -1.88 10.58 16.94
C LYS A 22 -1.51 9.46 17.93
N ARG A 23 -2.36 9.21 18.94
CA ARG A 23 -2.17 8.13 19.91
C ARG A 23 -2.20 6.76 19.23
N ILE A 24 -3.16 6.52 18.35
CA ILE A 24 -3.28 5.29 17.56
C ILE A 24 -2.04 5.09 16.69
N CYS A 25 -1.60 6.12 15.96
CA CYS A 25 -0.40 6.01 15.12
C CYS A 25 0.87 5.72 15.95
N ALA A 26 1.02 6.35 17.11
CA ALA A 26 2.14 6.07 18.02
C ALA A 26 2.10 4.63 18.56
N ASP A 27 0.92 4.11 18.86
CA ASP A 27 0.71 2.73 19.29
C ASP A 27 1.08 1.74 18.18
N LEU A 28 0.65 1.97 16.93
CA LEU A 28 1.03 1.17 15.76
C LEU A 28 2.56 1.09 15.60
N VAL A 29 3.26 2.21 15.77
CA VAL A 29 4.73 2.25 15.69
C VAL A 29 5.38 1.42 16.81
N ALA A 30 4.83 1.42 18.02
CA ALA A 30 5.38 0.73 19.17
C ALA A 30 5.08 -0.78 19.22
N ARG A 31 4.07 -1.24 18.49
CA ARG A 31 3.63 -2.65 18.46
C ARG A 31 4.62 -3.58 17.75
N GLU A 32 4.45 -4.87 18.04
CA GLU A 32 5.09 -5.94 17.26
C GLU A 32 4.48 -6.04 15.85
N PRO A 33 5.25 -6.45 14.83
CA PRO A 33 4.85 -6.29 13.43
C PRO A 33 3.50 -6.93 13.07
N LEU A 34 3.22 -8.14 13.57
CA LEU A 34 1.96 -8.84 13.30
C LEU A 34 0.75 -8.04 13.82
N SER A 35 0.75 -7.73 15.11
CA SER A 35 -0.36 -6.98 15.73
C SER A 35 -0.49 -5.56 15.18
N ALA A 36 0.63 -4.91 14.81
CA ALA A 36 0.60 -3.60 14.19
C ALA A 36 -0.13 -3.62 12.84
N LEU A 37 0.13 -4.62 11.99
CA LEU A 37 -0.53 -4.73 10.69
C LEU A 37 -1.99 -5.16 10.78
N GLU A 38 -2.32 -6.08 11.69
CA GLU A 38 -3.71 -6.45 11.96
C GLU A 38 -4.53 -5.22 12.39
N GLU A 39 -4.01 -4.45 13.34
CA GLU A 39 -4.65 -3.23 13.84
C GLU A 39 -4.74 -2.14 12.75
N ALA A 40 -3.67 -1.94 11.97
CA ALA A 40 -3.68 -0.98 10.86
C ALA A 40 -4.72 -1.34 9.79
N ALA A 41 -4.86 -2.62 9.44
CA ALA A 41 -5.88 -3.10 8.51
C ALA A 41 -7.30 -2.79 9.01
N VAL A 42 -7.57 -3.02 10.30
CA VAL A 42 -8.85 -2.69 10.94
C VAL A 42 -9.14 -1.19 10.87
N TRP A 43 -8.16 -0.34 11.15
CA TRP A 43 -8.33 1.12 11.07
C TRP A 43 -8.57 1.60 9.63
N LEU A 44 -7.88 1.03 8.65
CA LEU A 44 -8.09 1.35 7.24
C LEU A 44 -9.50 0.95 6.78
N GLU A 45 -9.98 -0.23 7.17
CA GLU A 45 -11.34 -0.69 6.89
C GLU A 45 -12.39 0.23 7.52
N ALA A 46 -12.24 0.57 8.81
CA ALA A 46 -13.13 1.50 9.49
C ALA A 46 -13.16 2.88 8.81
N LEU A 47 -12.01 3.37 8.33
CA LEU A 47 -11.93 4.62 7.56
C LEU A 47 -12.59 4.51 6.19
N VAL A 48 -12.68 3.34 5.56
CA VAL A 48 -13.38 3.16 4.28
C VAL A 48 -14.90 3.19 4.50
N GLU A 49 -15.38 2.50 5.53
CA GLU A 49 -16.81 2.36 5.85
C GLU A 49 -17.44 3.61 6.48
N PHE A 50 -16.66 4.42 7.20
CA PHE A 50 -17.20 5.58 7.90
C PHE A 50 -17.52 6.73 6.95
N ASP A 51 -18.77 6.90 6.52
CA ASP A 51 -19.15 7.96 5.55
C ASP A 51 -19.17 9.39 6.12
N ASP A 52 -19.38 9.55 7.43
CA ASP A 52 -19.55 10.85 8.10
C ASP A 52 -18.22 11.65 8.29
N ILE A 53 -17.12 11.24 7.64
CA ILE A 53 -15.82 11.94 7.64
C ILE A 53 -15.55 12.65 6.32
N LYS A 54 -15.13 13.93 6.41
CA LYS A 54 -14.67 14.70 5.26
C LYS A 54 -13.53 13.98 4.53
N LEU A 55 -13.52 14.08 3.20
CA LEU A 55 -12.52 13.40 2.37
C LEU A 55 -11.09 13.91 2.64
N SER A 56 -10.91 15.21 2.89
CA SER A 56 -9.61 15.77 3.32
C SER A 56 -9.06 15.06 4.56
N LEU A 57 -9.88 14.95 5.59
CA LEU A 57 -9.50 14.34 6.86
C LEU A 57 -9.28 12.83 6.70
N ARG A 58 -10.12 12.15 5.92
CA ARG A 58 -9.96 10.72 5.61
C ARG A 58 -8.59 10.43 5.00
N LEU A 59 -8.22 11.19 3.97
CA LEU A 59 -6.94 11.04 3.30
C LEU A 59 -5.78 11.27 4.27
N GLU A 60 -5.85 12.32 5.09
CA GLU A 60 -4.83 12.62 6.10
C GLU A 60 -4.63 11.44 7.06
N ARG A 61 -5.73 10.83 7.53
CA ARG A 61 -5.68 9.68 8.45
C ARG A 61 -5.14 8.42 7.78
N ILE A 62 -5.50 8.15 6.53
CA ILE A 62 -4.93 7.03 5.75
C ILE A 62 -3.41 7.20 5.64
N MET A 63 -2.93 8.38 5.24
CA MET A 63 -1.49 8.65 5.11
C MET A 63 -0.75 8.52 6.45
N GLN A 64 -1.36 8.95 7.57
CA GLN A 64 -0.78 8.81 8.91
C GLN A 64 -0.67 7.34 9.34
N ILE A 65 -1.69 6.52 9.08
CA ILE A 65 -1.66 5.08 9.38
C ILE A 65 -0.60 4.39 8.51
N ASP A 66 -0.57 4.72 7.22
CA ASP A 66 0.38 4.18 6.26
C ASP A 66 1.84 4.48 6.66
N ASP A 67 2.13 5.73 7.03
CA ASP A 67 3.45 6.13 7.54
C ASP A 67 3.84 5.38 8.82
N ALA A 68 2.88 5.19 9.74
CA ALA A 68 3.09 4.48 11.00
C ALA A 68 3.31 2.97 10.81
N ALA A 69 2.58 2.35 9.89
CA ALA A 69 2.59 0.90 9.69
C ALA A 69 3.71 0.42 8.75
N THR A 70 4.19 1.25 7.82
CA THR A 70 5.19 0.86 6.83
C THR A 70 6.48 0.27 7.43
N PRO A 71 7.10 0.83 8.49
CA PRO A 71 8.27 0.22 9.12
C PRO A 71 7.99 -1.19 9.67
N GLN A 72 6.80 -1.39 10.24
CA GLN A 72 6.34 -2.68 10.77
C GLN A 72 6.05 -3.66 9.64
N ALA A 73 5.47 -3.20 8.52
CA ALA A 73 5.24 -4.04 7.35
C ALA A 73 6.54 -4.64 6.80
N ARG A 74 7.60 -3.82 6.67
CA ARG A 74 8.92 -4.30 6.24
C ARG A 74 9.52 -5.31 7.23
N ARG A 75 9.33 -5.10 8.55
CA ARG A 75 9.78 -6.06 9.58
C ARG A 75 9.03 -7.38 9.48
N LEU A 76 7.71 -7.31 9.28
CA LEU A 76 6.86 -8.49 9.14
C LEU A 76 7.24 -9.32 7.93
N THR A 77 7.46 -8.70 6.76
CA THR A 77 7.90 -9.45 5.55
C THR A 77 9.21 -10.19 5.78
N ARG A 78 10.20 -9.57 6.45
CA ARG A 78 11.44 -10.25 6.82
C ARG A 78 11.22 -11.41 7.78
N GLN A 79 10.35 -11.24 8.77
CA GLN A 79 9.99 -12.32 9.70
C GLN A 79 9.32 -13.48 8.98
N TYR A 80 8.40 -13.20 8.06
CA TYR A 80 7.72 -14.22 7.24
C TYR A 80 8.75 -15.02 6.43
N LEU A 81 9.60 -14.35 5.63
CA LEU A 81 10.61 -15.01 4.80
C LEU A 81 11.64 -15.81 5.62
N SER A 82 12.02 -15.30 6.79
CA SER A 82 12.92 -16.02 7.71
C SER A 82 12.30 -17.30 8.28
N ARG A 83 10.97 -17.34 8.47
CA ARG A 83 10.28 -18.55 8.93
C ARG A 83 10.12 -19.56 7.80
N MET A 84 9.81 -19.09 6.59
CA MET A 84 9.70 -19.94 5.39
C MET A 84 11.01 -20.66 5.03
N THR A 85 12.15 -20.17 5.49
CA THR A 85 13.48 -20.79 5.30
C THR A 85 13.96 -21.60 6.51
N GLY A 86 13.18 -21.63 7.60
CA GLY A 86 13.49 -22.28 8.87
C GLY A 86 12.95 -23.71 8.99
N ALA A 87 13.05 -24.28 10.20
CA ALA A 87 12.61 -25.64 10.50
C ALA A 87 11.08 -25.79 10.55
N GLU A 88 10.60 -26.99 10.22
CA GLU A 88 9.18 -27.36 10.04
C GLU A 88 8.23 -26.97 11.19
N THR A 89 8.74 -26.87 12.41
CA THR A 89 7.96 -26.55 13.62
C THR A 89 7.46 -25.09 13.65
N GLN A 90 7.95 -24.19 12.78
CA GLN A 90 7.56 -22.78 12.74
C GLN A 90 6.34 -22.49 11.83
N ARG A 91 5.84 -23.51 11.10
CA ARG A 91 4.83 -23.37 10.03
C ARG A 91 3.45 -22.90 10.46
N SER A 92 3.00 -23.20 11.68
CA SER A 92 1.67 -22.77 12.15
C SER A 92 1.52 -21.25 12.27
N SER A 93 2.64 -20.55 12.48
CA SER A 93 2.70 -19.11 12.63
C SER A 93 2.90 -18.36 11.30
N GLU A 94 3.13 -19.09 10.19
CA GLU A 94 3.35 -18.51 8.86
C GLU A 94 2.06 -17.96 8.25
N SER A 95 0.94 -18.68 8.41
CA SER A 95 -0.37 -18.24 7.90
C SER A 95 -0.72 -16.87 8.43
N SER A 96 -0.63 -16.65 9.75
CA SER A 96 -0.99 -15.37 10.36
C SER A 96 -0.10 -14.22 9.89
N LEU A 97 1.20 -14.45 9.67
CA LEU A 97 2.07 -13.42 9.11
C LEU A 97 1.68 -13.09 7.67
N TRP A 98 1.46 -14.11 6.85
CA TRP A 98 1.03 -13.93 5.46
C TRP A 98 -0.30 -13.16 5.40
N ASP A 99 -1.29 -13.60 6.18
CA ASP A 99 -2.64 -13.03 6.24
C ASP A 99 -2.59 -11.55 6.65
N ALA A 100 -1.86 -11.21 7.71
CA ALA A 100 -1.75 -9.83 8.18
C ALA A 100 -1.02 -8.93 7.15
N GLY A 101 0.04 -9.42 6.53
CA GLY A 101 0.78 -8.70 5.50
C GLY A 101 -0.07 -8.44 4.26
N PHE A 102 -0.71 -9.47 3.73
CA PHE A 102 -1.60 -9.36 2.58
C PHE A 102 -2.81 -8.46 2.86
N ALA A 103 -3.45 -8.62 4.02
CA ALA A 103 -4.62 -7.85 4.42
C ALA A 103 -4.29 -6.36 4.55
N TYR A 104 -3.20 -6.00 5.22
CA TYR A 104 -2.78 -4.61 5.37
C TYR A 104 -2.59 -3.92 4.01
N TRP A 105 -1.77 -4.50 3.12
CA TRP A 105 -1.49 -3.88 1.83
C TRP A 105 -2.73 -3.79 0.93
N SER A 106 -3.59 -4.81 0.98
CA SER A 106 -4.86 -4.82 0.25
C SER A 106 -5.83 -3.74 0.75
N LYS A 107 -5.95 -3.59 2.08
CA LYS A 107 -6.80 -2.55 2.70
C LYS A 107 -6.24 -1.16 2.49
N LEU A 108 -4.93 -0.99 2.44
CA LEU A 108 -4.31 0.30 2.11
C LEU A 108 -4.60 0.71 0.67
N ALA A 109 -4.47 -0.24 -0.28
CA ALA A 109 -4.83 0.01 -1.68
C ALA A 109 -6.33 0.35 -1.82
N GLU A 110 -7.20 -0.38 -1.12
CA GLU A 110 -8.64 -0.10 -1.08
C GLU A 110 -8.93 1.32 -0.54
N ALA A 111 -8.27 1.72 0.55
CA ALA A 111 -8.45 3.02 1.16
C ALA A 111 -8.06 4.18 0.23
N TYR A 112 -6.89 4.12 -0.41
CA TYR A 112 -6.46 5.13 -1.37
C TYR A 112 -7.38 5.17 -2.60
N ARG A 113 -7.77 4.01 -3.15
CA ARG A 113 -8.72 3.93 -4.26
C ARG A 113 -10.08 4.52 -3.88
N GLY A 114 -10.54 4.28 -2.66
CA GLY A 114 -11.75 4.87 -2.10
C GLY A 114 -11.68 6.40 -2.05
N CYS A 115 -10.55 6.98 -1.66
CA CYS A 115 -10.33 8.42 -1.71
C CYS A 115 -10.40 8.99 -3.13
N LEU A 116 -9.81 8.30 -4.11
CA LEU A 116 -9.85 8.72 -5.52
C LEU A 116 -11.28 8.64 -6.09
N SER A 117 -12.00 7.56 -5.83
CA SER A 117 -13.41 7.40 -6.25
C SER A 117 -14.32 8.49 -5.65
N ARG A 118 -14.13 8.80 -4.37
CA ARG A 118 -14.85 9.90 -3.72
C ARG A 118 -14.46 11.26 -4.30
N PHE A 119 -13.19 11.46 -4.63
CA PHE A 119 -12.73 12.70 -5.27
C PHE A 119 -13.35 12.93 -6.66
N ASP A 120 -13.60 11.87 -7.42
CA ASP A 120 -14.26 11.92 -8.72
C ASP A 120 -15.78 12.15 -8.62
N SER A 121 -16.36 11.87 -7.45
CA SER A 121 -17.80 12.05 -7.21
C SER A 121 -18.22 13.53 -7.25
N PRO A 122 -19.43 13.84 -7.75
CA PRO A 122 -20.00 15.18 -7.65
C PRO A 122 -20.24 15.56 -6.17
N GLY A 123 -20.22 16.85 -5.87
CA GLY A 123 -20.56 17.35 -4.53
C GLY A 123 -19.44 17.37 -3.50
N VAL A 124 -18.22 16.92 -3.83
CA VAL A 124 -17.05 17.08 -2.93
C VAL A 124 -16.77 18.57 -2.70
N ASP A 125 -16.57 18.93 -1.43
CA ASP A 125 -16.26 20.28 -1.00
C ASP A 125 -14.90 20.78 -1.55
N SER A 126 -14.75 22.11 -1.62
CA SER A 126 -13.58 22.73 -2.25
C SER A 126 -12.27 22.47 -1.51
N GLU A 127 -12.33 22.35 -0.18
CA GLU A 127 -11.18 22.06 0.68
C GLU A 127 -10.70 20.63 0.42
N SER A 128 -11.60 19.64 0.49
CA SER A 128 -11.31 18.24 0.15
C SER A 128 -10.75 18.09 -1.26
N LYS A 129 -11.34 18.76 -2.26
CA LYS A 129 -10.81 18.76 -3.63
C LYS A 129 -9.38 19.28 -3.70
N LYS A 130 -9.09 20.38 -2.99
CA LYS A 130 -7.74 20.96 -2.95
C LYS A 130 -6.74 20.01 -2.27
N THR A 131 -7.13 19.43 -1.14
CA THR A 131 -6.29 18.48 -0.38
C THR A 131 -5.93 17.26 -1.21
N VAL A 132 -6.91 16.62 -1.86
CA VAL A 132 -6.63 15.46 -2.72
C VAL A 132 -5.77 15.86 -3.92
N LYS A 133 -6.08 16.97 -4.61
CA LYS A 133 -5.28 17.46 -5.76
C LYS A 133 -3.82 17.70 -5.41
N THR A 134 -3.56 18.23 -4.23
CA THR A 134 -2.19 18.51 -3.74
C THR A 134 -1.42 17.21 -3.45
N ASN A 135 -2.13 16.12 -3.14
CA ASN A 135 -1.57 14.84 -2.76
C ASN A 135 -1.70 13.75 -3.84
N LEU A 136 -2.12 14.06 -5.08
CA LEU A 136 -2.27 13.06 -6.14
C LEU A 136 -0.99 12.27 -6.40
N LEU A 137 0.16 12.95 -6.40
CA LEU A 137 1.47 12.32 -6.63
C LEU A 137 1.78 11.23 -5.58
N PRO A 138 1.81 11.52 -4.27
CA PRO A 138 2.04 10.48 -3.27
C PRO A 138 0.90 9.45 -3.20
N ILE A 139 -0.37 9.82 -3.45
CA ILE A 139 -1.47 8.84 -3.50
C ILE A 139 -1.23 7.80 -4.59
N TYR A 140 -0.98 8.22 -5.83
CA TYR A 140 -0.79 7.29 -6.95
C TYR A 140 0.44 6.40 -6.75
N ALA A 141 1.55 6.98 -6.30
CA ALA A 141 2.77 6.21 -6.05
C ALA A 141 2.57 5.16 -4.94
N ARG A 142 1.97 5.55 -3.81
CA ARG A 142 1.71 4.65 -2.68
C ARG A 142 0.64 3.61 -2.99
N LEU A 143 -0.35 3.95 -3.81
CA LEU A 143 -1.37 2.99 -4.26
C LEU A 143 -0.76 1.90 -5.15
N ILE A 144 0.08 2.25 -6.12
CA ILE A 144 0.80 1.24 -6.94
C ILE A 144 1.72 0.40 -6.05
N HIS A 145 2.43 1.04 -5.11
CA HIS A 145 3.27 0.32 -4.16
C HIS A 145 2.48 -0.69 -3.30
N ALA A 146 1.33 -0.28 -2.77
CA ALA A 146 0.47 -1.16 -1.98
C ALA A 146 -0.03 -2.36 -2.81
N HIS A 147 -0.38 -2.14 -4.08
CA HIS A 147 -0.67 -3.23 -5.01
C HIS A 147 0.55 -4.14 -5.27
N ALA A 148 1.75 -3.57 -5.41
CA ALA A 148 2.96 -4.36 -5.61
C ALA A 148 3.28 -5.25 -4.40
N GLU A 149 3.15 -4.71 -3.18
CA GLU A 149 3.41 -5.48 -1.96
C GLU A 149 2.33 -6.54 -1.70
N SER A 150 1.04 -6.25 -1.86
CA SER A 150 -0.01 -7.28 -1.75
C SER A 150 0.20 -8.39 -2.79
N ARG A 151 0.63 -8.02 -4.00
CA ARG A 151 0.97 -8.98 -5.06
C ARG A 151 2.17 -9.85 -4.70
N LYS A 152 3.19 -9.32 -4.01
CA LYS A 152 4.31 -10.13 -3.51
C LYS A 152 3.84 -11.20 -2.53
N TYR A 153 2.91 -10.89 -1.63
CA TYR A 153 2.33 -11.90 -0.75
C TYR A 153 1.65 -13.02 -1.54
N GLU A 154 0.85 -12.70 -2.55
CA GLU A 154 0.25 -13.73 -3.42
C GLU A 154 1.30 -14.55 -4.18
N LEU A 155 2.36 -13.91 -4.66
CA LEU A 155 3.49 -14.57 -5.32
C LEU A 155 4.22 -15.55 -4.39
N TYR A 156 4.27 -15.29 -3.08
CA TYR A 156 4.86 -16.25 -2.15
C TYR A 156 4.11 -17.59 -2.10
N HIS A 157 2.85 -17.62 -2.55
CA HIS A 157 2.04 -18.82 -2.71
C HIS A 157 1.86 -19.19 -4.19
N TYR A 158 2.69 -18.64 -5.08
CA TYR A 158 2.69 -18.86 -6.53
C TYR A 158 1.33 -18.64 -7.21
N LYS A 159 0.48 -17.78 -6.63
CA LYS A 159 -0.81 -17.44 -7.24
C LYS A 159 -0.55 -16.56 -8.46
N PRO A 160 -1.09 -16.84 -9.66
CA PRO A 160 -0.91 -15.99 -10.84
C PRO A 160 -1.61 -14.64 -10.68
N ALA A 161 -1.18 -13.64 -11.44
CA ALA A 161 -1.83 -12.33 -11.45
C ALA A 161 -3.11 -12.40 -12.27
N GLY A 162 -4.24 -12.00 -11.67
CA GLY A 162 -5.52 -11.92 -12.38
C GLY A 162 -5.62 -10.69 -13.28
N ALA A 163 -6.58 -10.70 -14.22
CA ALA A 163 -6.87 -9.55 -15.08
C ALA A 163 -7.25 -8.30 -14.25
N ASP A 164 -7.99 -8.49 -13.15
CA ASP A 164 -8.43 -7.40 -12.27
C ASP A 164 -7.25 -6.68 -11.61
N PHE A 165 -6.19 -7.41 -11.25
CA PHE A 165 -4.96 -6.81 -10.71
C PHE A 165 -4.33 -5.87 -11.75
N TRP A 166 -4.16 -6.34 -12.99
CA TRP A 166 -3.58 -5.55 -14.07
C TRP A 166 -4.43 -4.35 -14.44
N ALA A 167 -5.74 -4.51 -14.48
CA ALA A 167 -6.68 -3.41 -14.70
C ALA A 167 -6.54 -2.35 -13.59
N ALA A 168 -6.47 -2.77 -12.32
CA ALA A 168 -6.34 -1.86 -11.18
C ALA A 168 -5.02 -1.05 -11.24
N VAL A 169 -3.86 -1.71 -11.39
CA VAL A 169 -2.58 -0.98 -11.44
C VAL A 169 -2.44 -0.14 -12.70
N GLY A 170 -2.97 -0.62 -13.83
CA GLY A 170 -2.99 0.10 -15.10
C GLY A 170 -3.85 1.34 -15.05
N GLU A 171 -5.02 1.30 -14.39
CA GLU A 171 -5.87 2.46 -14.17
C GLU A 171 -5.12 3.56 -13.41
N VAL A 172 -4.42 3.21 -12.33
CA VAL A 172 -3.67 4.18 -11.51
C VAL A 172 -2.58 4.85 -12.34
N TYR A 173 -1.79 4.08 -13.08
CA TYR A 173 -0.75 4.63 -13.95
C TYR A 173 -1.35 5.51 -15.07
N TRP A 174 -2.46 5.07 -15.69
CA TRP A 174 -3.14 5.86 -16.70
C TRP A 174 -3.64 7.21 -16.17
N ARG A 175 -4.21 7.24 -14.96
CA ARG A 175 -4.62 8.47 -14.28
C ARG A 175 -3.44 9.40 -13.96
N ALA A 176 -2.29 8.83 -13.61
CA ALA A 176 -1.06 9.59 -13.39
C ALA A 176 -0.56 10.25 -14.67
N VAL A 177 -0.56 9.52 -15.79
CA VAL A 177 -0.20 10.06 -17.13
C VAL A 177 -1.17 11.16 -17.54
N ALA A 178 -2.48 10.96 -17.37
CA ALA A 178 -3.49 11.99 -17.65
C ALA A 178 -3.29 13.26 -16.81
N SER A 179 -2.76 13.10 -15.60
CA SER A 179 -2.43 14.18 -14.68
C SER A 179 -1.02 14.77 -14.88
N LYS A 180 -0.21 14.21 -15.81
CA LYS A 180 1.20 14.57 -16.04
C LYS A 180 2.07 14.45 -14.78
N LEU A 181 1.85 13.39 -14.02
CA LEU A 181 2.55 13.10 -12.75
C LEU A 181 3.44 11.85 -12.84
N GLU A 182 3.39 11.10 -13.94
CA GLU A 182 3.94 9.75 -14.06
C GLU A 182 5.43 9.67 -13.72
N SER A 183 6.22 10.63 -14.21
CA SER A 183 7.67 10.67 -14.07
C SER A 183 8.14 11.60 -12.96
N ARG A 184 7.22 12.26 -12.22
CA ARG A 184 7.60 13.18 -11.16
C ARG A 184 8.19 12.42 -9.98
N GLU A 185 9.32 12.91 -9.51
CA GLU A 185 9.99 12.39 -8.33
C GLU A 185 9.13 12.55 -7.08
N VAL A 186 9.06 11.49 -6.29
CA VAL A 186 8.35 11.43 -5.02
C VAL A 186 9.13 10.58 -4.02
N GLU A 187 9.30 11.08 -2.80
CA GLU A 187 9.72 10.24 -1.69
C GLU A 187 8.51 9.43 -1.22
N LEU A 188 8.53 8.13 -1.49
CA LEU A 188 7.38 7.26 -1.21
C LEU A 188 7.10 7.20 0.30
N TYR A 189 8.16 6.98 1.08
CA TYR A 189 8.16 6.97 2.54
C TYR A 189 9.48 7.56 3.05
N PRO A 190 9.52 8.14 4.26
CA PRO A 190 10.73 8.66 4.85
C PRO A 190 11.89 7.66 4.81
N ASN A 191 13.05 8.09 4.32
CA ASN A 191 14.28 7.29 4.23
C ASN A 191 14.20 6.08 3.28
N GLN A 192 13.27 6.08 2.32
CA GLN A 192 13.15 4.98 1.34
C GLN A 192 13.65 5.32 -0.07
N GLY A 193 14.25 6.49 -0.23
CA GLY A 193 14.76 6.99 -1.51
C GLY A 193 13.67 7.63 -2.37
N ILE A 194 14.10 8.19 -3.49
CA ILE A 194 13.23 8.83 -4.47
C ILE A 194 12.73 7.78 -5.45
N SER A 195 11.44 7.84 -5.79
CA SER A 195 10.81 7.03 -6.82
C SER A 195 9.95 7.91 -7.73
N SER A 196 9.21 7.31 -8.65
CA SER A 196 8.12 7.92 -9.40
C SER A 196 6.99 6.92 -9.58
N ILE A 197 5.82 7.38 -10.00
CA ILE A 197 4.68 6.49 -10.28
C ILE A 197 5.04 5.50 -11.40
N GLU A 198 5.76 5.96 -12.41
CA GLU A 198 6.27 5.12 -13.50
C GLU A 198 7.28 4.07 -13.01
N LEU A 199 8.20 4.44 -12.12
CA LEU A 199 9.15 3.48 -11.56
C LEU A 199 8.44 2.42 -10.70
N GLU A 200 7.46 2.81 -9.87
CA GLU A 200 6.65 1.83 -9.12
C GLU A 200 5.85 0.92 -10.05
N TYR A 201 5.31 1.44 -11.16
CA TYR A 201 4.59 0.64 -12.14
C TYR A 201 5.52 -0.36 -12.87
N LEU A 202 6.70 0.12 -13.30
CA LEU A 202 7.73 -0.70 -13.93
C LEU A 202 8.22 -1.84 -13.03
N LYS A 203 8.33 -1.63 -11.70
CA LYS A 203 8.67 -2.70 -10.75
C LYS A 203 7.76 -3.91 -10.91
N ILE A 204 6.45 -3.66 -11.00
CA ILE A 204 5.45 -4.72 -11.11
C ILE A 204 5.61 -5.47 -12.45
N LEU A 205 5.79 -4.72 -13.55
CA LEU A 205 5.96 -5.30 -14.89
C LEU A 205 7.24 -6.14 -15.00
N LEU A 206 8.35 -5.62 -14.50
CA LEU A 206 9.65 -6.31 -14.56
C LEU A 206 9.68 -7.53 -13.65
N LEU A 207 9.11 -7.45 -12.44
CA LEU A 207 8.99 -8.60 -11.54
C LEU A 207 8.11 -9.69 -12.15
N HIS A 208 7.03 -9.33 -12.85
CA HIS A 208 6.23 -10.31 -13.58
C HIS A 208 7.01 -10.95 -14.73
N SER A 209 7.79 -10.14 -15.45
CA SER A 209 8.60 -10.59 -16.60
C SER A 209 9.80 -11.45 -16.21
N SER A 210 10.19 -11.47 -14.94
CA SER A 210 11.34 -12.26 -14.44
C SER A 210 11.01 -13.73 -14.15
N SER A 211 9.85 -14.24 -14.57
CA SER A 211 9.36 -15.60 -14.25
C SER A 211 9.41 -15.92 -12.74
N PRO A 212 8.69 -15.15 -11.91
CA PRO A 212 8.75 -15.30 -10.45
C PRO A 212 8.24 -16.66 -9.96
N ASP A 213 7.48 -17.38 -10.79
CA ASP A 213 7.04 -18.77 -10.58
C ASP A 213 8.19 -19.79 -10.51
N LYS A 214 9.38 -19.41 -11.01
CA LYS A 214 10.59 -20.25 -10.99
C LYS A 214 11.55 -19.89 -9.85
N LEU A 215 11.22 -18.88 -9.05
CA LEU A 215 12.06 -18.36 -7.98
C LEU A 215 11.60 -18.89 -6.63
N GLY A 216 12.54 -19.16 -5.72
CA GLY A 216 12.24 -19.35 -4.32
C GLY A 216 11.72 -18.08 -3.65
N LEU A 217 11.05 -18.19 -2.51
CA LEU A 217 10.38 -17.05 -1.85
C LEU A 217 11.33 -15.92 -1.47
N VAL A 218 12.53 -16.27 -1.00
CA VAL A 218 13.59 -15.29 -0.70
C VAL A 218 14.13 -14.66 -1.97
N GLU A 219 14.24 -15.43 -3.06
CA GLU A 219 14.70 -14.93 -4.35
C GLU A 219 13.69 -13.92 -4.93
N ILE A 220 12.39 -14.14 -4.76
CA ILE A 220 11.34 -13.18 -5.15
C ILE A 220 11.56 -11.81 -4.45
N ASP A 221 11.83 -11.80 -3.14
CA ASP A 221 12.10 -10.54 -2.41
C ASP A 221 13.43 -9.90 -2.84
N ILE A 222 14.48 -10.71 -3.05
CA ILE A 222 15.77 -10.23 -3.55
C ILE A 222 15.62 -9.60 -4.94
N VAL A 223 14.93 -10.26 -5.87
CA VAL A 223 14.69 -9.74 -7.22
C VAL A 223 13.90 -8.44 -7.16
N SER A 224 12.86 -8.35 -6.33
CA SER A 224 12.10 -7.10 -6.12
C SER A 224 13.01 -5.93 -5.66
N ARG A 225 13.96 -6.20 -4.76
CA ARG A 225 14.93 -5.20 -4.28
C ARG A 225 15.98 -4.85 -5.32
N LEU A 226 16.48 -5.83 -6.08
CA LEU A 226 17.44 -5.62 -7.17
C LEU A 226 16.81 -4.79 -8.29
N LEU A 227 15.58 -5.12 -8.69
CA LEU A 227 14.82 -4.31 -9.65
C LEU A 227 14.72 -2.88 -9.15
N SER A 228 14.31 -2.67 -7.89
CA SER A 228 14.23 -1.33 -7.30
C SER A 228 15.53 -0.52 -7.40
N HIS A 229 16.69 -1.19 -7.36
CA HIS A 229 17.99 -0.54 -7.52
C HIS A 229 18.31 -0.19 -8.98
N PHE A 230 18.01 -1.09 -9.93
CA PHE A 230 18.37 -0.94 -11.35
C PHE A 230 17.31 -0.29 -12.23
N LEU A 231 16.13 0.01 -11.67
CA LEU A 231 15.00 0.60 -12.38
C LEU A 231 15.32 1.82 -13.22
N HIS A 232 16.21 2.69 -12.74
CA HIS A 232 16.59 3.91 -13.45
C HIS A 232 17.34 3.65 -14.78
N TRP A 233 17.72 2.40 -15.07
CA TRP A 233 18.33 2.00 -16.33
C TRP A 233 17.32 1.42 -17.32
N PHE A 234 16.09 1.17 -16.89
CA PHE A 234 15.01 0.74 -17.77
C PHE A 234 14.33 1.96 -18.39
N ILE A 235 14.06 1.88 -19.69
CA ILE A 235 13.34 2.93 -20.42
C ILE A 235 11.93 2.41 -20.70
N PHE A 236 10.92 3.11 -20.20
CA PHE A 236 9.53 2.84 -20.54
C PHE A 236 9.08 3.75 -21.67
N THR A 237 8.98 3.19 -22.88
CA THR A 237 8.59 3.97 -24.07
C THR A 237 7.12 3.74 -24.40
N LYS A 238 6.45 4.82 -24.84
CA LYS A 238 5.07 4.76 -25.35
C LYS A 238 4.99 4.19 -26.77
N GLU A 239 6.11 4.22 -27.48
CA GLU A 239 6.24 3.77 -28.87
C GLU A 239 7.30 2.67 -28.98
N ILE A 240 7.07 1.71 -29.87
CA ILE A 240 8.05 0.67 -30.20
C ILE A 240 9.09 1.32 -31.13
N SER A 241 10.33 1.44 -30.66
CA SER A 241 11.45 1.81 -31.53
C SER A 241 11.88 0.61 -32.39
N ARG A 242 12.21 0.84 -33.65
CA ARG A 242 12.74 -0.19 -34.57
C ARG A 242 14.04 -0.83 -34.07
N ASP A 243 14.78 -0.14 -33.20
CA ASP A 243 16.04 -0.63 -32.63
C ASP A 243 15.84 -1.65 -31.49
N ASN A 244 14.60 -1.84 -31.02
CA ASN A 244 14.22 -2.76 -29.94
C ASN A 244 13.53 -4.05 -30.44
N MET A 245 13.65 -4.37 -31.75
CA MET A 245 13.18 -5.63 -32.37
C MET A 245 14.34 -6.53 -32.78
#